data_AF-A0A7W7RW85-F1
#
_entry.id   AF-A0A7W7RW85-F1
#
_cell.length_a   1.000
_cell.length_b   1.000
_cell.length_c   1.000
_cell.angle_alpha   90.00
_cell.angle_beta   90.00
_cell.angle_gamma   90.00
#
_symmetry.space_group_name_H-M   'P 1'
#
loop_
_entity.id
_entity.type
_entity.pdbx_description
1 polymer ?
#
loop_
_entity_poly.entity_id
_entity_poly.type
_entity_poly.pdbx_seq_one_letter_code
_entity_poly.pdbx_strand_id
1 'polypeptide(L)'
;MAGGRGGVLELAVLGSLHETPLHGYELRKRLNALLGMFRAFSYGSLYPCLRQLLTDGLIVEDSASTTAPALAESPITLTGRRSKIVYKLTAEGKERLQELLTQAGPSAWEDESFGVHFAFFRHTEAEVRLRILEGRRSRLEERLDGVRTALARTRERLDSYTLELQRHGLESVEREVRWLNELIATERRGSSAGEERHSTEGPTQEGITRASAPGADDTERHTAPEDNN
;
A
#
# COMPACT_ATOMS: atom_id res chain seq x y z
N MET A 1 -2.86 -5.38 -21.75
CA MET A 1 -4.05 -4.59 -21.40
C MET A 1 -3.58 -3.29 -20.76
N ALA A 2 -4.16 -2.15 -21.14
CA ALA A 2 -3.61 -0.80 -20.96
C ALA A 2 -3.51 -0.36 -19.48
N GLY A 3 -2.41 -0.71 -18.79
CA GLY A 3 -2.28 -0.56 -17.34
C GLY A 3 -1.65 0.74 -16.81
N GLY A 4 -1.04 1.58 -17.65
CA GLY A 4 -0.13 2.63 -17.14
C GLY A 4 -0.81 3.79 -16.41
N ARG A 5 -1.87 4.39 -16.99
CA ARG A 5 -2.47 5.62 -16.43
C ARG A 5 -3.81 5.42 -15.75
N GLY A 6 -4.65 4.52 -16.26
CA GLY A 6 -5.95 4.20 -15.68
C GLY A 6 -5.82 3.50 -14.33
N GLY A 7 -5.02 2.43 -14.26
CA GLY A 7 -4.81 1.66 -13.03
C GLY A 7 -4.15 2.47 -11.90
N VAL A 8 -3.26 3.39 -12.25
CA VAL A 8 -2.61 4.25 -11.24
C VAL A 8 -3.59 5.28 -10.65
N LEU A 9 -4.50 5.82 -11.48
CA LEU A 9 -5.54 6.71 -10.98
C LEU A 9 -6.58 5.93 -10.14
N GLU A 10 -6.96 4.73 -10.57
CA GLU A 10 -7.83 3.82 -9.81
C GLU A 10 -7.24 3.55 -8.42
N LEU A 11 -5.97 3.09 -8.34
CA LEU A 11 -5.29 2.85 -7.06
C LEU A 11 -5.28 4.10 -6.18
N ALA A 12 -4.96 5.26 -6.77
CA ALA A 12 -4.88 6.50 -6.00
C ALA A 12 -6.25 6.94 -5.46
N VAL A 13 -7.34 6.75 -6.23
CA VAL A 13 -8.71 7.05 -5.81
C VAL A 13 -9.15 6.09 -4.71
N LEU A 14 -9.02 4.79 -4.92
CA LEU A 14 -9.43 3.77 -3.94
C LEU A 14 -8.63 3.92 -2.64
N GLY A 15 -7.31 4.14 -2.73
CA GLY A 15 -6.46 4.39 -1.58
C GLY A 15 -6.85 5.65 -0.81
N SER A 16 -7.24 6.73 -1.50
CA SER A 16 -7.70 7.96 -0.84
C SER A 16 -9.05 7.78 -0.12
N LEU A 17 -9.97 7.03 -0.72
CA LEU A 17 -11.30 6.76 -0.16
C LEU A 17 -11.27 5.71 0.96
N HIS A 18 -10.26 4.84 0.98
CA HIS A 18 -10.00 3.92 2.09
C HIS A 18 -9.71 4.67 3.39
N GLU A 19 -9.06 5.82 3.31
CA GLU A 19 -8.74 6.62 4.49
C GLU A 19 -9.95 7.38 5.02
N THR A 20 -10.67 8.06 4.13
CA THR A 20 -11.83 8.88 4.47
C THR A 20 -12.77 9.00 3.27
N PRO A 21 -14.09 9.02 3.47
CA PRO A 21 -15.05 9.48 2.46
C PRO A 21 -14.72 10.91 1.99
N LEU A 22 -14.79 11.18 0.69
CA LEU A 22 -14.41 12.48 0.13
C LEU A 22 -15.35 12.93 -0.99
N HIS A 23 -15.52 14.24 -1.12
CA HIS A 23 -16.12 14.83 -2.31
C HIS A 23 -15.18 14.76 -3.51
N GLY A 24 -15.72 14.74 -4.74
CA GLY A 24 -14.90 14.69 -5.97
C GLY A 24 -13.85 15.81 -6.08
N TYR A 25 -14.14 17.02 -5.60
CA TYR A 25 -13.17 18.13 -5.59
C TYR A 25 -12.07 17.93 -4.54
N GLU A 26 -12.42 17.41 -3.36
CA GLU A 26 -11.49 17.12 -2.27
C GLU A 26 -10.57 15.98 -2.65
N LEU A 27 -11.12 14.97 -3.31
CA LEU A 27 -10.39 13.85 -3.86
C LEU A 27 -9.32 14.36 -4.83
N ARG A 28 -9.65 15.24 -5.79
CA ARG A 28 -8.63 15.83 -6.67
C ARG A 28 -7.55 16.58 -5.89
N LYS A 29 -7.95 17.41 -4.93
CA LYS A 29 -7.02 18.21 -4.11
C LYS A 29 -6.06 17.30 -3.35
N ARG A 30 -6.59 16.24 -2.75
CA ARG A 30 -5.83 15.23 -2.00
C ARG A 30 -4.89 14.45 -2.91
N LEU A 31 -5.37 13.98 -4.06
CA LEU A 31 -4.55 13.26 -5.04
C LEU A 31 -3.35 14.10 -5.49
N ASN A 32 -3.57 15.37 -5.85
CA ASN A 32 -2.47 16.26 -6.26
C ASN A 32 -1.52 16.59 -5.10
N ALA A 33 -2.01 16.63 -3.85
CA ALA A 33 -1.16 16.86 -2.68
C ALA A 33 -0.30 15.63 -2.34
N LEU A 34 -0.90 14.43 -2.39
CA LEU A 34 -0.21 13.16 -2.11
C LEU A 34 0.87 12.85 -3.14
N LEU A 35 0.60 13.13 -4.42
CA LEU A 35 1.50 12.80 -5.50
C LEU A 35 2.45 13.93 -5.92
N GLY A 36 2.33 15.09 -5.26
CA GLY A 36 3.22 16.23 -5.45
C GLY A 36 3.20 16.81 -6.86
N MET A 37 4.22 17.61 -7.18
CA MET A 37 4.27 18.37 -8.44
C MET A 37 4.45 17.51 -9.69
N PHE A 38 4.91 16.26 -9.53
CA PHE A 38 5.26 15.38 -10.64
C PHE A 38 4.05 14.68 -11.25
N ARG A 39 2.88 14.72 -10.59
CA ARG A 39 1.66 14.13 -11.14
C ARG A 39 0.42 14.97 -10.81
N ALA A 40 -0.04 15.72 -11.80
CA ALA A 40 -1.29 16.46 -11.73
C ALA A 40 -2.44 15.64 -12.33
N PHE A 41 -3.43 15.31 -11.52
CA PHE A 41 -4.69 14.72 -12.00
C PHE A 41 -5.68 15.80 -12.39
N SER A 42 -6.14 15.73 -13.64
CA SER A 42 -7.14 16.65 -14.18
C SER A 42 -8.56 16.13 -13.89
N TYR A 43 -9.53 17.04 -13.82
CA TYR A 43 -10.94 16.65 -13.75
C TYR A 43 -11.38 15.77 -14.93
N GLY A 44 -10.78 15.98 -16.11
CA GLY A 44 -11.05 15.19 -17.31
C GLY A 44 -10.64 13.72 -17.20
N SER A 45 -9.75 13.37 -16.26
CA SER A 45 -9.39 11.98 -15.96
C SER A 45 -10.10 11.44 -14.72
N LEU A 46 -10.30 12.29 -13.70
CA LEU A 46 -10.90 11.89 -12.43
C LEU A 46 -12.36 11.46 -12.57
N TYR A 47 -13.21 12.25 -13.23
CA TYR A 47 -14.64 11.93 -13.30
C TYR A 47 -14.96 10.70 -14.15
N PRO A 48 -14.30 10.46 -15.30
CA PRO A 48 -14.45 9.19 -15.99
C PRO A 48 -14.03 7.99 -15.13
N CYS A 49 -12.93 8.11 -14.37
CA CYS A 49 -12.51 7.07 -13.44
C CYS A 49 -13.56 6.84 -12.34
N LEU A 50 -14.06 7.89 -11.70
CA LEU A 50 -15.13 7.77 -10.69
C LEU A 50 -16.39 7.10 -11.23
N ARG A 51 -16.82 7.46 -12.45
CA ARG A 51 -17.97 6.82 -13.11
C ARG A 51 -17.73 5.33 -13.34
N GLN A 52 -16.52 4.96 -13.75
CA GLN A 52 -16.15 3.56 -13.93
C GLN A 52 -16.18 2.81 -12.60
N LEU A 53 -15.56 3.35 -11.55
CA LEU A 53 -15.55 2.74 -10.22
C LEU A 53 -16.95 2.59 -9.61
N LEU A 54 -17.87 3.53 -9.87
CA LEU A 54 -19.28 3.41 -9.49
C LEU A 54 -19.98 2.27 -10.25
N THR A 55 -19.73 2.17 -11.55
CA THR A 55 -20.32 1.14 -12.41
C THR A 55 -19.81 -0.25 -12.01
N ASP A 56 -18.55 -0.33 -11.61
CA ASP A 56 -17.90 -1.56 -11.13
C ASP A 56 -18.26 -1.87 -9.66
N GLY A 57 -19.06 -1.04 -8.99
CA GLY A 57 -19.48 -1.25 -7.61
C GLY A 57 -18.37 -1.09 -6.56
N LEU A 58 -17.23 -0.51 -6.94
CA LEU A 58 -16.05 -0.33 -6.06
C LEU A 58 -16.19 0.88 -5.13
N ILE A 59 -17.04 1.83 -5.52
CA ILE A 59 -17.39 3.00 -4.70
C ILE A 59 -18.90 3.25 -4.76
N VAL A 60 -19.42 3.99 -3.79
CA VAL A 60 -20.82 4.43 -3.75
C VAL A 60 -20.93 5.93 -3.48
N GLU A 61 -22.01 6.53 -3.98
CA GLU A 61 -22.38 7.93 -3.71
C GLU A 61 -23.24 8.00 -2.45
N ASP A 62 -22.75 8.69 -1.43
CA ASP A 62 -23.54 9.10 -0.29
C ASP A 62 -24.07 10.53 -0.53
N SER A 63 -25.34 10.60 -0.92
CA SER A 63 -26.07 11.84 -1.15
C SER A 63 -26.74 12.38 0.13
N ALA A 64 -26.73 11.62 1.23
CA ALA A 64 -27.40 11.96 2.48
C ALA A 64 -26.50 12.72 3.47
N SER A 65 -25.18 12.75 3.28
CA SER A 65 -24.23 13.25 4.27
C SER A 65 -24.08 14.78 4.36
N THR A 66 -25.00 15.59 3.80
CA THR A 66 -24.95 17.06 3.94
C THR A 66 -25.98 17.57 4.95
N THR A 67 -25.78 17.23 6.23
CA THR A 67 -26.35 18.02 7.35
C THR A 67 -25.22 18.41 8.28
N ALA A 68 -24.35 19.31 7.83
CA ALA A 68 -23.54 20.12 8.74
C ALA A 68 -24.21 21.50 8.85
N PRO A 69 -24.44 22.05 10.05
CA PRO A 69 -25.05 23.35 10.21
C PRO A 69 -24.10 24.41 9.63
N ALA A 70 -24.62 25.19 8.70
CA ALA A 70 -23.96 26.38 8.20
C ALA A 70 -23.77 27.36 9.36
N LEU A 71 -22.54 27.49 9.86
CA LEU A 71 -22.15 28.72 10.54
C LEU A 71 -22.07 29.81 9.47
N ALA A 72 -22.82 30.87 9.74
CA ALA A 72 -23.05 32.08 8.93
C ALA A 72 -21.72 32.70 8.44
N GLU A 73 -21.63 33.46 7.34
CA GLU A 73 -22.48 34.57 6.91
C GLU A 73 -22.32 34.83 5.41
N SER A 74 -23.41 34.82 4.65
CA SER A 74 -23.63 35.66 3.44
C SER A 74 -25.06 35.44 2.94
N PRO A 75 -25.90 36.48 2.87
CA PRO A 75 -27.17 36.38 2.17
C PRO A 75 -26.91 36.47 0.66
N ILE A 76 -27.87 36.00 -0.15
CA ILE A 76 -27.92 36.06 -1.63
C ILE A 76 -27.55 34.73 -2.33
N THR A 77 -28.51 33.79 -2.34
CA THR A 77 -29.26 33.37 -3.55
C THR A 77 -30.00 32.05 -3.33
N LEU A 78 -31.32 32.07 -3.50
CA LEU A 78 -32.16 30.88 -3.70
C LEU A 78 -31.89 30.31 -5.10
N THR A 79 -30.91 29.41 -5.23
CA THR A 79 -30.85 28.43 -6.34
C THR A 79 -30.33 27.12 -5.75
N GLY A 80 -30.98 26.01 -6.06
CA GLY A 80 -30.92 24.75 -5.32
C GLY A 80 -29.53 24.34 -4.85
N ARG A 81 -29.39 24.11 -3.53
CA ARG A 81 -28.25 23.42 -2.94
C ARG A 81 -28.17 22.02 -3.55
N ARG A 82 -27.43 21.88 -4.66
CA ARG A 82 -26.93 20.58 -5.10
C ARG A 82 -26.09 20.06 -3.93
N SER A 83 -26.60 19.05 -3.24
CA SER A 83 -25.84 18.33 -2.22
C SER A 83 -24.51 17.92 -2.84
N LYS A 84 -23.42 18.17 -2.12
CA LYS A 84 -22.10 17.77 -2.57
C LYS A 84 -22.05 16.24 -2.45
N ILE A 85 -21.89 15.53 -3.56
CA ILE A 85 -21.80 14.06 -3.58
C ILE A 85 -20.53 13.64 -2.84
N VAL A 86 -20.66 12.81 -1.80
CA VAL A 86 -19.52 12.16 -1.14
C VAL A 86 -19.34 10.78 -1.73
N TYR A 87 -18.12 10.43 -2.10
CA TYR A 87 -17.76 9.07 -2.49
C TYR A 87 -17.28 8.28 -1.28
N LYS A 88 -17.70 7.02 -1.19
CA LYS A 88 -17.29 6.06 -0.17
C LYS A 88 -16.81 4.77 -0.82
N LEU A 89 -15.80 4.15 -0.23
CA LEU A 89 -15.30 2.84 -0.65
C LEU A 89 -16.27 1.73 -0.21
N THR A 90 -16.56 0.78 -1.10
CA THR A 90 -17.37 -0.42 -0.78
C THR A 90 -16.51 -1.56 -0.22
N ALA A 91 -17.11 -2.71 0.08
CA ALA A 91 -16.36 -3.90 0.48
C ALA A 91 -15.54 -4.44 -0.71
N GLU A 92 -16.15 -4.53 -1.87
CA GLU A 92 -15.55 -4.91 -3.14
C GLU A 92 -14.42 -3.93 -3.52
N GLY A 93 -14.61 -2.64 -3.26
CA GLY A 93 -13.58 -1.62 -3.42
C GLY A 93 -12.36 -1.82 -2.53
N LYS A 94 -12.54 -2.31 -1.30
CA LYS A 94 -11.44 -2.64 -0.38
C LYS A 94 -10.66 -3.86 -0.86
N GLU A 95 -11.36 -4.91 -1.31
CA GLU A 95 -10.73 -6.10 -1.89
C GLU A 95 -9.90 -5.71 -3.12
N ARG A 96 -10.49 -4.92 -4.01
CA ARG A 96 -9.80 -4.42 -5.20
C ARG A 96 -8.58 -3.56 -4.85
N LEU A 97 -8.69 -2.69 -3.85
CA LEU A 97 -7.55 -1.92 -3.36
C LEU A 97 -6.43 -2.85 -2.88
N GLN A 98 -6.76 -3.89 -2.12
CA GLN A 98 -5.77 -4.83 -1.61
C GLN A 98 -5.09 -5.63 -2.74
N GLU A 99 -5.83 -6.05 -3.76
CA GLU A 99 -5.25 -6.65 -4.97
C GLU A 99 -4.24 -5.71 -5.64
N LEU A 100 -4.61 -4.44 -5.82
CA LEU A 100 -3.72 -3.45 -6.44
C LEU A 100 -2.47 -3.18 -5.58
N LEU A 101 -2.61 -3.14 -4.26
CA LEU A 101 -1.47 -2.92 -3.36
C LEU A 101 -0.53 -4.12 -3.30
N THR A 102 -1.04 -5.34 -3.45
CA THR A 102 -0.23 -6.57 -3.44
C THR A 102 0.43 -6.89 -4.78
N GLN A 103 0.00 -6.25 -5.87
CA GLN A 103 0.64 -6.34 -7.18
C GLN A 103 2.03 -5.69 -7.17
N ALA A 104 3.06 -6.51 -6.99
CA ALA A 104 4.45 -6.12 -7.12
C ALA A 104 5.04 -6.62 -8.45
N GLY A 105 4.46 -6.16 -9.56
CA GLY A 105 4.96 -6.36 -10.92
C GLY A 105 5.62 -5.09 -11.50
N PRO A 106 6.17 -5.13 -12.73
CA PRO A 106 6.84 -4.01 -13.38
C PRO A 106 6.09 -2.68 -13.30
N SER A 107 4.77 -2.73 -13.45
CA SER A 107 3.89 -1.57 -13.36
C SER A 107 3.87 -0.90 -12.00
N ALA A 108 4.37 -1.50 -10.91
CA ALA A 108 4.35 -0.92 -9.56
C ALA A 108 5.58 -0.05 -9.26
N TRP A 109 6.67 -0.23 -10.00
CA TRP A 109 7.93 0.51 -9.81
C TRP A 109 8.33 1.40 -11.00
N GLU A 110 7.45 1.52 -12.00
CA GLU A 110 7.56 2.55 -13.03
C GLU A 110 7.39 3.95 -12.43
N ASP A 111 8.01 4.96 -13.08
CA ASP A 111 8.06 6.35 -12.58
C ASP A 111 6.69 6.93 -12.25
N GLU A 112 5.68 6.60 -13.05
CA GLU A 112 4.32 7.06 -12.87
C GLU A 112 3.63 6.46 -11.64
N SER A 113 3.76 5.15 -11.44
CA SER A 113 2.99 4.38 -10.45
C SER A 113 3.66 4.31 -9.08
N PHE A 114 4.98 4.34 -9.04
CA PHE A 114 5.74 4.15 -7.81
C PHE A 114 5.32 5.11 -6.71
N GLY A 115 5.16 6.40 -7.03
CA GLY A 115 4.74 7.41 -6.06
C GLY A 115 3.37 7.12 -5.43
N VAL A 116 2.43 6.51 -6.18
CA VAL A 116 1.14 6.10 -5.64
C VAL A 116 1.31 4.94 -4.66
N HIS A 117 2.03 3.88 -5.06
CA HIS A 117 2.27 2.75 -4.17
C HIS A 117 2.97 3.21 -2.89
N PHE A 118 4.00 4.03 -3.02
CA PHE A 118 4.74 4.60 -1.90
C PHE A 118 3.85 5.34 -0.91
N ALA A 119 2.91 6.17 -1.40
CA ALA A 119 1.97 6.91 -0.55
C ALA A 119 1.07 6.00 0.30
N PHE A 120 0.87 4.75 -0.12
CA PHE A 120 0.01 3.77 0.55
C PHE A 120 0.78 2.61 1.19
N PHE A 121 2.11 2.65 1.27
CA PHE A 121 2.94 1.61 1.88
C PHE A 121 2.52 1.24 3.31
N ARG A 122 1.94 2.17 4.07
CA ARG A 122 1.40 1.87 5.40
C ARG A 122 0.30 0.78 5.41
N HIS A 123 -0.34 0.54 4.26
CA HIS A 123 -1.39 -0.47 4.05
C HIS A 123 -0.89 -1.68 3.25
N THR A 124 0.41 -1.78 3.01
CA THR A 124 1.02 -2.82 2.17
C THR A 124 1.95 -3.67 3.03
N GLU A 125 1.95 -4.99 2.85
CA GLU A 125 2.85 -5.89 3.58
C GLU A 125 4.33 -5.58 3.32
N ALA A 126 5.19 -5.80 4.33
CA ALA A 126 6.63 -5.47 4.26
C ALA A 126 7.34 -6.14 3.08
N GLU A 127 7.04 -7.42 2.82
CA GLU A 127 7.61 -8.16 1.69
C GLU A 127 7.26 -7.54 0.33
N VAL A 128 6.02 -7.04 0.18
CA VAL A 128 5.55 -6.39 -1.03
C VAL A 128 6.21 -5.02 -1.19
N ARG A 129 6.33 -4.24 -0.10
CA ARG A 129 7.07 -2.97 -0.10
C ARG A 129 8.52 -3.18 -0.54
N LEU A 130 9.21 -4.16 0.03
CA LEU A 130 10.58 -4.51 -0.34
C LEU A 130 10.69 -4.86 -1.82
N ARG A 131 9.79 -5.71 -2.35
CA ARG A 131 9.79 -6.10 -3.76
C ARG A 131 9.63 -4.89 -4.70
N ILE A 132 8.74 -3.95 -4.36
CA ILE A 132 8.54 -2.72 -5.15
C ILE A 132 9.78 -1.83 -5.10
N LEU A 133 10.37 -1.63 -3.91
CA LEU A 133 11.56 -0.81 -3.73
C LEU A 133 12.77 -1.39 -4.49
N GLU A 134 12.99 -2.69 -4.39
CA GLU A 134 14.06 -3.40 -5.09
C GLU A 134 13.87 -3.36 -6.61
N GLY A 135 12.64 -3.57 -7.08
CA GLY A 135 12.30 -3.44 -8.50
C GLY A 135 12.61 -2.05 -9.06
N ARG A 136 12.25 -0.99 -8.31
CA ARG A 136 12.57 0.39 -8.71
C ARG A 136 14.06 0.64 -8.74
N ARG A 137 14.79 0.20 -7.70
CA ARG A 137 16.24 0.38 -7.64
C ARG A 137 16.92 -0.25 -8.85
N SER A 138 16.63 -1.52 -9.14
CA SER A 138 17.21 -2.23 -10.29
C SER A 138 16.92 -1.50 -11.60
N ARG A 139 15.69 -1.01 -11.78
CA ARG A 139 15.30 -0.26 -12.99
C ARG A 139 16.07 1.07 -13.14
N LEU A 140 16.29 1.79 -12.05
CA LEU A 140 17.05 3.04 -12.07
C LEU A 140 18.54 2.79 -12.29
N GLU A 141 19.09 1.71 -11.73
CA GLU A 141 20.47 1.28 -11.95
C GLU A 141 20.72 0.91 -13.42
N GLU A 142 19.83 0.13 -14.04
CA GLU A 142 19.87 -0.19 -15.48
C GLU A 142 19.82 1.08 -16.34
N ARG A 143 18.91 2.01 -16.02
CA ARG A 143 18.78 3.28 -16.75
C ARG A 143 20.03 4.14 -16.63
N LEU A 144 20.61 4.20 -15.43
CA LEU A 144 21.83 4.96 -15.16
C LEU A 144 23.02 4.41 -15.94
N ASP A 145 23.20 3.08 -15.99
CA ASP A 145 24.26 2.45 -16.77
C ASP A 145 24.11 2.72 -18.28
N GLY A 146 22.87 2.64 -18.78
CA GLY A 146 22.55 2.97 -20.17
C GLY A 146 22.87 4.43 -20.53
N VAL A 147 22.51 5.38 -19.65
CA VAL A 147 22.81 6.81 -19.86
C VAL A 147 24.30 7.08 -19.81
N ARG A 148 25.04 6.52 -18.84
CA ARG A 148 26.50 6.67 -18.75
C ARG A 148 27.20 6.16 -20.01
N THR A 149 26.81 4.98 -20.48
CA THR A 149 27.36 4.37 -21.70
C THR A 149 27.03 5.17 -22.96
N ALA A 150 25.83 5.77 -23.03
CA ALA A 150 25.47 6.65 -24.13
C ALA A 150 26.30 7.95 -24.13
N LEU A 151 26.43 8.59 -22.96
CA LEU A 151 27.18 9.84 -22.80
C LEU A 151 28.66 9.65 -23.12
N ALA A 152 29.28 8.54 -22.70
CA ALA A 152 30.68 8.24 -23.01
C ALA A 152 30.95 8.18 -24.53
N ARG A 153 29.97 7.74 -25.34
CA ARG A 153 30.11 7.63 -26.79
C ARG A 153 29.89 8.93 -27.55
N THR A 154 29.11 9.85 -27.00
CA THR A 154 28.67 11.07 -27.70
C THR A 154 29.23 12.37 -27.11
N ARG A 155 29.99 12.30 -26.01
CA ARG A 155 30.50 13.46 -25.25
C ARG A 155 31.16 14.54 -26.12
N GLU A 156 32.02 14.16 -27.05
CA GLU A 156 32.76 15.11 -27.91
C GLU A 156 31.87 15.85 -28.92
N ARG A 157 30.64 15.38 -29.14
CA ARG A 157 29.70 15.94 -30.12
C ARG A 157 28.65 16.86 -29.49
N LEU A 158 28.64 17.00 -28.16
CA LEU A 158 27.64 17.77 -27.42
C LEU A 158 28.22 19.10 -26.97
N ASP A 159 27.40 20.15 -26.99
CA ASP A 159 27.74 21.45 -26.41
C ASP A 159 27.72 21.41 -24.87
N SER A 160 28.28 22.45 -24.25
CA SER A 160 28.41 22.54 -22.79
C SER A 160 27.07 22.52 -22.06
N TYR A 161 26.03 23.17 -22.58
CA TYR A 161 24.72 23.22 -21.90
C TYR A 161 23.99 21.88 -21.99
N THR A 162 24.09 21.19 -23.14
CA THR A 162 23.53 19.84 -23.27
C THR A 162 24.23 18.86 -22.32
N LEU A 163 25.55 18.96 -22.16
CA LEU A 163 26.30 18.13 -21.19
C LEU A 163 25.85 18.40 -19.75
N GLU A 164 25.67 19.66 -19.35
CA GLU A 164 25.17 20.01 -18.01
C GLU A 164 23.76 19.48 -17.77
N LEU A 165 22.87 19.52 -18.77
CA LEU A 165 21.53 18.94 -18.65
C LEU A 165 21.56 17.43 -18.42
N GLN A 166 22.43 16.71 -19.16
CA GLN A 166 22.62 15.26 -18.97
C GLN A 166 23.19 14.94 -17.58
N ARG A 167 24.18 15.72 -17.13
CA ARG A 167 24.78 15.58 -15.80
C ARG A 167 23.75 15.77 -14.70
N HIS A 168 22.95 16.83 -14.75
CA HIS A 168 21.89 17.09 -13.78
C HIS A 168 20.88 15.92 -13.71
N GLY A 169 20.49 15.38 -14.87
CA GLY A 169 19.61 14.20 -14.94
C GLY A 169 20.22 12.96 -14.26
N LEU A 170 21.51 12.71 -14.49
CA LEU A 170 22.23 11.59 -13.89
C LEU A 170 22.33 11.74 -12.36
N GLU A 171 22.71 12.93 -11.87
CA GLU A 171 22.79 13.22 -10.44
C GLU A 171 21.45 13.02 -9.73
N SER A 172 20.33 13.34 -10.39
CA SER A 172 18.98 13.09 -9.86
C SER A 172 18.70 11.59 -9.70
N VAL A 173 19.04 10.77 -10.70
CA VAL A 173 18.82 9.31 -10.63
C VAL A 173 19.74 8.67 -9.59
N GLU A 174 21.00 9.09 -9.51
CA GLU A 174 21.95 8.63 -8.49
C GLU A 174 21.47 8.94 -7.06
N ARG A 175 20.89 10.12 -6.86
CA ARG A 175 20.29 10.50 -5.58
C ARG A 175 19.12 9.57 -5.22
N GLU A 176 18.28 9.26 -6.19
CA GLU A 176 17.13 8.38 -5.97
C GLU A 176 17.57 6.94 -5.66
N VAL A 177 18.57 6.40 -6.36
CA VAL A 177 19.14 5.07 -6.06
C VAL A 177 19.70 5.01 -4.64
N ARG A 178 20.42 6.04 -4.20
CA ARG A 178 20.94 6.12 -2.82
C ARG A 178 19.80 6.13 -1.79
N TRP A 179 18.79 6.97 -2.02
CA TRP A 179 17.61 7.02 -1.16
C TRP A 179 16.88 5.67 -1.08
N LEU A 180 16.70 4.97 -2.21
CA LEU A 180 16.10 3.63 -2.23
C LEU A 180 16.94 2.61 -1.45
N ASN A 181 18.27 2.65 -1.58
CA ASN A 181 19.15 1.75 -0.82
C ASN A 181 19.02 1.96 0.69
N GLU A 182 19.01 3.20 1.15
CA GLU A 182 18.82 3.54 2.57
C GLU A 182 17.45 3.07 3.08
N LEU A 183 16.41 3.26 2.27
CA LEU A 183 15.05 2.85 2.61
C LEU A 183 14.89 1.34 2.67
N ILE A 184 15.41 0.60 1.68
CA ILE A 184 15.42 -0.88 1.67
C ILE A 184 16.15 -1.41 2.91
N ALA A 185 17.30 -0.83 3.25
CA ALA A 185 18.04 -1.23 4.44
C ALA A 185 17.24 -1.00 5.73
N THR A 186 16.50 0.11 5.80
CA THR A 186 15.61 0.43 6.93
C THR A 186 14.45 -0.55 7.04
N GLU A 187 13.81 -0.86 5.92
CA GLU A 187 12.69 -1.78 5.83
C GLU A 187 13.09 -3.20 6.28
N ARG A 188 14.25 -3.72 5.82
CA ARG A 188 14.78 -5.04 6.23
C ARG A 188 15.09 -5.13 7.73
N ARG A 189 15.59 -4.05 8.34
CA ARG A 189 15.79 -3.98 9.79
C ARG A 189 14.46 -3.96 10.55
N GLY A 190 13.44 -3.32 9.99
CA GLY A 190 12.09 -3.30 10.55
C GLY A 190 11.44 -4.68 10.55
N SER A 191 11.56 -5.44 9.46
CA SER A 191 11.02 -6.80 9.34
C SER A 191 11.67 -7.78 10.33
N SER A 192 13.01 -7.80 10.38
CA SER A 192 13.76 -8.69 11.28
C SER A 192 13.48 -8.42 12.77
N ALA A 193 13.39 -7.15 13.17
CA ALA A 193 13.05 -6.79 14.55
C ALA A 193 11.58 -7.12 14.94
N GLY A 194 10.68 -7.24 13.97
CA GLY A 194 9.30 -7.68 14.18
C GLY A 194 9.21 -9.20 14.41
N GLU A 195 10.00 -9.97 13.67
CA GLU A 195 10.05 -11.44 13.78
C GLU A 195 10.68 -11.92 15.10
N GLU A 196 11.73 -11.23 15.59
CA GLU A 196 12.37 -11.53 16.89
C GLU A 196 11.45 -11.26 18.09
N ARG A 197 10.58 -10.24 18.02
CA ARG A 197 9.59 -9.96 19.08
C ARG A 197 8.48 -11.01 19.11
N HIS A 198 7.99 -11.43 17.95
CA HIS A 198 6.94 -12.45 17.85
C HIS A 198 7.41 -13.85 18.29
N SER A 199 8.71 -14.14 18.19
CA SER A 199 9.29 -15.42 18.63
C SER A 199 9.69 -15.44 20.11
N THR A 200 9.75 -14.29 20.78
CA THR A 200 10.03 -14.21 22.23
C THR A 200 8.76 -14.33 23.10
N GLU A 201 7.58 -14.10 22.53
CA GLU A 201 6.28 -14.31 23.19
C GLU A 201 5.69 -15.71 22.88
N GLY A 202 6.43 -16.77 23.24
CA GLY A 202 5.90 -18.14 23.30
C GLY A 202 5.12 -18.38 24.60
N PRO A 203 4.12 -19.28 24.62
CA PRO A 203 3.09 -19.32 25.65
C PRO A 203 3.66 -19.69 27.03
N THR A 204 3.40 -18.86 28.03
CA THR A 204 3.50 -19.19 29.44
C THR A 204 2.68 -20.45 29.70
N GLN A 205 3.35 -21.60 29.82
CA GLN A 205 2.72 -22.83 30.31
C GLN A 205 2.34 -22.62 31.77
N GLU A 206 1.05 -22.36 32.01
CA GLU A 206 0.45 -22.50 33.34
C GLU A 206 0.68 -23.94 33.82
N GLY A 207 1.48 -24.05 34.89
CA GLY A 207 1.77 -25.31 35.55
C GLY A 207 0.49 -25.94 36.08
N ILE A 208 0.05 -27.02 35.44
CA ILE A 208 -0.92 -27.94 36.01
C ILE A 208 -0.25 -28.64 37.19
N THR A 209 -0.70 -28.27 38.39
CA THR A 209 -0.41 -28.91 39.67
C THR A 209 -0.67 -30.41 39.60
N ARG A 210 0.40 -31.19 39.81
CA ARG A 210 0.39 -32.64 39.97
C ARG A 210 -0.05 -32.98 41.40
N ALA A 211 -1.30 -33.39 41.59
CA ALA A 211 -1.76 -34.03 42.82
C ALA A 211 -1.55 -35.55 42.71
N SER A 212 -0.70 -36.09 43.59
CA SER A 212 -0.49 -37.52 43.82
C SER A 212 -1.63 -38.14 44.61
N ALA A 213 -2.07 -39.33 44.23
CA ALA A 213 -2.66 -40.33 45.13
C ALA A 213 -2.49 -41.75 44.54
N PRO A 214 -2.43 -42.80 45.39
CA PRO A 214 -1.58 -43.98 45.17
C PRO A 214 -2.31 -45.21 44.60
N GLY A 215 -1.49 -46.17 44.17
CA GLY A 215 -1.88 -47.34 43.42
C GLY A 215 -2.64 -48.42 44.19
N ALA A 216 -3.40 -49.19 43.41
CA ALA A 216 -3.87 -50.52 43.74
C ALA A 216 -3.25 -51.47 42.72
N ASP A 217 -2.43 -52.40 43.21
CA ASP A 217 -2.00 -53.60 42.51
C ASP A 217 -2.16 -54.74 43.50
N ASP A 218 -3.11 -55.63 43.24
CA ASP A 218 -3.20 -56.94 43.89
C ASP A 218 -3.78 -57.90 42.86
N THR A 219 -2.86 -58.56 42.15
CA THR A 219 -3.14 -59.60 41.17
C THR A 219 -3.08 -60.98 41.85
N GLU A 220 -4.22 -61.67 41.79
CA GLU A 220 -4.47 -63.11 41.72
C GLU A 220 -3.55 -64.16 42.42
N ARG A 221 -4.23 -65.07 43.15
CA ARG A 221 -4.33 -66.53 42.89
C ARG A 221 -3.77 -67.46 43.99
N HIS A 222 -4.68 -68.09 44.76
CA HIS A 222 -4.51 -69.49 45.15
C HIS A 222 -5.84 -70.21 45.43
N THR A 223 -6.12 -71.20 44.57
CA THR A 223 -6.65 -72.56 44.83
C THR A 223 -7.94 -72.78 45.65
N ALA A 224 -8.92 -73.38 44.97
CA ALA A 224 -10.04 -74.20 45.48
C ALA A 224 -9.55 -75.47 46.24
N PRO A 225 -10.40 -76.39 46.78
CA PRO A 225 -11.86 -76.53 46.64
C PRO A 225 -12.65 -76.97 47.91
N GLU A 226 -13.97 -77.07 47.73
CA GLU A 226 -14.92 -78.09 48.24
C GLU A 226 -15.10 -78.41 49.75
N ASP A 227 -16.38 -78.42 50.13
CA ASP A 227 -17.10 -79.26 51.10
C ASP A 227 -16.54 -79.49 52.51
N ASN A 228 -17.33 -79.14 53.53
CA ASN A 228 -18.13 -80.13 54.26
C ASN A 228 -18.86 -79.50 55.47
N ASN A 229 -20.18 -79.70 55.50
CA ASN A 229 -21.11 -79.77 56.64
C ASN A 229 -21.32 -78.55 57.56
#